data_AF-A0A398BXA4-F1
#
_entry.id   AF-A0A398BXA4-F1
#
_cell.length_a   1.000
_cell.length_b   1.000
_cell.length_c   1.000
_cell.angle_alpha   90.00
_cell.angle_beta   90.00
_cell.angle_gamma   90.00
#
_symmetry.space_group_name_H-M   'P 1'
#
loop_
_entity.id
_entity.type
_entity.pdbx_description
1 polymer ?
#
loop_
_entity_poly.entity_id
_entity_poly.type
_entity_poly.pdbx_seq_one_letter_code
_entity_poly.pdbx_strand_id
1 'polypeptide(L)'
;MRYLRYLVLLVIGLALLTIAFANRAAVQVSVLPADVAQVAGWNWQAEVPLFVAIFGGVAVGLLIGFVWEWLREHRHRRVASTKTAEAQRLERELAAMRDAKGQPQDDVMALLDKKA
;
A
#
# COMPACT_ATOMS: atom_id res chain seq x y z
N MET A 1 -1.48 -27.36 8.05
CA MET A 1 -0.94 -25.98 8.02
C MET A 1 -1.92 -24.89 8.48
N ARG A 2 -3.21 -24.88 8.03
CA ARG A 2 -4.20 -23.87 8.49
C ARG A 2 -4.51 -23.94 9.99
N TYR A 3 -4.65 -25.14 10.56
CA TYR A 3 -4.92 -25.32 11.98
C TYR A 3 -3.84 -24.75 12.90
N LEU A 4 -2.56 -24.95 12.56
CA LEU A 4 -1.46 -24.38 13.34
C LEU A 4 -1.49 -22.84 13.30
N ARG A 5 -1.77 -22.24 12.13
CA ARG A 5 -1.97 -20.79 12.00
C ARG A 5 -3.12 -20.29 12.89
N TYR A 6 -4.26 -20.98 12.90
CA TYR A 6 -5.38 -20.61 13.76
C TYR A 6 -5.07 -20.77 15.25
N LEU A 7 -4.35 -21.83 15.62
CA LEU A 7 -3.91 -22.04 17.01
C LEU A 7 -2.98 -20.91 17.47
N VAL A 8 -2.01 -20.53 16.64
CA VAL A 8 -1.11 -19.40 16.92
C VAL A 8 -1.90 -18.10 17.05
N LEU A 9 -2.82 -17.81 16.13
CA LEU A 9 -3.67 -16.62 16.19
C LEU A 9 -4.58 -16.61 17.43
N LEU A 10 -5.11 -17.76 17.82
CA LEU A 10 -5.95 -17.92 19.00
C LEU A 10 -5.15 -17.65 20.27
N VAL A 11 -3.94 -18.21 20.39
CA VAL A 11 -3.05 -17.96 21.53
C VAL A 11 -2.66 -16.49 21.63
N ILE A 12 -2.31 -15.86 20.50
CA ILE A 12 -2.02 -14.41 20.45
C ILE A 12 -3.25 -13.61 20.86
N GLY A 13 -4.43 -13.94 20.32
CA GLY A 13 -5.68 -13.26 20.64
C GLY A 13 -6.04 -13.37 22.12
N LEU A 14 -5.88 -14.55 22.72
CA LEU A 14 -6.06 -14.77 24.16
C LEU A 14 -5.09 -13.93 24.98
N ALA A 15 -3.80 -13.92 24.63
CA ALA A 15 -2.81 -13.11 25.33
C ALA A 15 -3.15 -11.62 25.27
N LEU A 16 -3.54 -11.11 24.09
CA LEU A 16 -3.97 -9.73 23.91
C LEU A 16 -5.22 -9.40 24.72
N LEU A 17 -6.20 -10.31 24.75
CA LEU A 17 -7.40 -10.15 25.58
C LEU A 17 -7.07 -10.11 27.07
N THR A 18 -6.19 -10.99 27.56
CA THR A 18 -5.76 -10.99 28.95
C THR A 18 -5.09 -9.67 29.32
N ILE A 19 -4.19 -9.18 28.46
CA ILE A 19 -3.54 -7.87 28.63
C ILE A 19 -4.59 -6.75 28.63
N ALA A 20 -5.56 -6.78 27.71
CA ALA A 20 -6.62 -5.78 27.64
C ALA A 20 -7.49 -5.75 28.91
N PHE A 21 -7.91 -6.92 29.39
CA PHE A 21 -8.69 -7.05 30.62
C PHE A 21 -7.90 -6.63 31.87
N ALA A 22 -6.61 -6.97 31.93
CA ALA A 22 -5.72 -6.55 33.03
C ALA A 22 -5.53 -5.03 33.04
N ASN A 23 -5.49 -4.40 31.86
CA ASN A 23 -5.28 -2.96 31.69
C ASN A 23 -6.59 -2.21 31.36
N ARG A 24 -7.69 -2.59 32.04
CA ARG A 24 -9.00 -1.92 31.92
C ARG A 24 -9.12 -0.61 32.70
N ALA A 25 -8.08 -0.22 33.42
CA ALA A 25 -8.07 1.02 34.20
C ALA A 25 -8.31 2.22 33.29
N ALA A 26 -9.23 3.10 33.69
CA ALA A 26 -9.50 4.34 32.99
C ALA A 26 -8.31 5.30 33.18
N VAL A 27 -7.80 5.82 32.07
CA VAL A 27 -6.74 6.82 32.03
C VAL A 27 -7.29 8.04 31.34
N GLN A 28 -7.02 9.21 31.91
CA GLN A 28 -7.38 10.48 31.31
C GLN A 28 -6.39 10.81 30.20
N VAL A 29 -6.91 10.95 28.99
CA VAL A 29 -6.15 11.39 27.82
C VAL A 29 -6.55 12.83 27.53
N SER A 30 -5.58 13.74 27.62
CA SER A 30 -5.76 15.16 27.31
C SER A 30 -5.03 15.49 26.01
N VAL A 31 -5.71 16.17 25.09
CA VAL A 31 -5.10 16.61 23.82
C VAL A 31 -4.09 17.73 24.06
N LEU A 32 -4.38 18.61 25.03
CA LEU A 32 -3.52 19.71 25.40
C LEU A 32 -2.97 19.54 26.83
N PRO A 33 -1.69 19.87 27.05
CA PRO A 33 -1.17 20.13 28.39
C PRO A 33 -1.94 21.25 29.09
N ALA A 34 -2.02 21.21 30.42
CA ALA A 34 -2.84 22.13 31.21
C ALA A 34 -2.50 23.62 31.00
N ASP A 35 -1.22 23.94 30.80
CA ASP A 35 -0.75 25.32 30.62
C ASP A 35 -1.15 25.89 29.25
N VAL A 36 -1.10 25.08 28.20
CA VAL A 36 -1.51 25.51 26.85
C VAL A 36 -3.02 25.49 26.68
N ALA A 37 -3.74 24.61 27.38
CA ALA A 37 -5.20 24.62 27.43
C ALA A 37 -5.76 25.93 28.00
N GLN A 38 -5.12 26.48 29.04
CA GLN A 38 -5.51 27.76 29.63
C GLN A 38 -5.39 28.92 28.64
N VAL A 39 -4.35 28.91 27.81
CA VAL A 39 -4.14 29.95 26.78
C VAL A 39 -5.07 29.73 25.57
N ALA A 40 -5.29 28.48 25.17
CA ALA A 40 -6.14 28.13 24.03
C ALA A 40 -7.65 28.32 24.33
N GLY A 41 -8.04 28.40 25.60
CA GLY A 41 -9.45 28.51 26.02
C GLY A 41 -10.29 27.25 25.77
N TRP A 42 -9.65 26.17 25.33
CA TRP A 42 -10.29 24.88 25.04
C TRP A 42 -9.36 23.73 25.37
N ASN A 43 -9.93 22.67 25.98
CA ASN A 43 -9.25 21.41 26.20
C ASN A 43 -10.20 20.24 25.94
N TRP A 44 -9.78 19.30 25.11
CA TRP A 44 -10.48 18.02 24.97
C TRP A 44 -9.79 16.98 25.83
N GLN A 45 -10.53 16.44 26.78
CA GLN A 45 -10.08 15.37 27.67
C GLN A 45 -11.13 14.26 27.69
N ALA A 46 -10.67 13.02 27.61
CA ALA A 46 -11.52 11.84 27.66
C ALA A 46 -10.91 10.78 28.56
N GLU A 47 -11.73 10.14 29.37
CA GLU A 47 -11.33 8.96 30.13
C GLU A 47 -11.57 7.72 29.28
N VAL A 48 -10.50 7.01 28.96
CA VAL A 48 -10.55 5.79 28.17
C VAL A 48 -9.74 4.69 28.87
N PRO A 49 -10.15 3.41 28.77
CA PRO A 49 -9.32 2.33 29.29
C PRO A 49 -7.94 2.32 28.63
N LEU A 50 -6.89 2.04 29.40
CA LEU A 50 -5.50 2.07 28.92
C LEU A 50 -5.28 1.19 27.67
N PHE A 51 -5.91 0.01 27.62
CA PHE A 51 -5.80 -0.85 26.44
C PHE A 51 -6.37 -0.21 25.16
N VAL A 52 -7.45 0.58 25.28
CA VAL A 52 -8.05 1.31 24.14
C VAL A 52 -7.11 2.40 23.67
N ALA A 53 -6.49 3.14 24.60
CA ALA A 53 -5.51 4.17 24.25
C ALA A 53 -4.30 3.57 23.50
N ILE A 54 -3.74 2.47 24.00
CA ILE A 54 -2.57 1.82 23.39
C ILE A 54 -2.94 1.21 22.03
N PHE A 55 -3.91 0.30 21.98
CA PHE A 55 -4.25 -0.39 20.73
C PHE A 55 -4.87 0.54 19.70
N GLY A 56 -5.69 1.50 20.15
CA GLY A 56 -6.25 2.55 19.30
C GLY A 56 -5.14 3.43 18.71
N GLY A 57 -4.17 3.84 19.52
CA GLY A 57 -3.01 4.61 19.07
C GLY A 57 -2.17 3.86 18.03
N VAL A 58 -1.89 2.58 18.27
CA VAL A 58 -1.17 1.73 17.29
C VAL A 58 -1.98 1.57 16.00
N ALA A 59 -3.29 1.32 16.10
CA ALA A 59 -4.15 1.16 14.93
C ALA A 59 -4.22 2.45 14.10
N VAL A 60 -4.41 3.60 14.75
CA VAL A 60 -4.41 4.92 14.09
C VAL A 60 -3.04 5.21 13.47
N GLY A 61 -1.95 4.93 14.17
CA GLY A 61 -0.59 5.08 13.65
C GLY A 61 -0.34 4.22 12.41
N LEU A 62 -0.81 2.97 12.42
CA LEU A 62 -0.72 2.08 11.27
C LEU A 62 -1.58 2.57 10.10
N LEU A 63 -2.79 3.06 10.36
CA LEU A 63 -3.65 3.65 9.33
C LEU A 63 -2.99 4.87 8.69
N ILE A 64 -2.43 5.76 9.50
CA ILE A 64 -1.70 6.94 9.00
C ILE A 64 -0.47 6.50 8.20
N GLY A 65 0.31 5.55 8.71
CA GLY A 65 1.46 4.98 8.00
C GLY A 65 1.07 4.33 6.67
N PHE A 66 -0.05 3.62 6.63
CA PHE A 66 -0.59 3.02 5.41
C PHE A 66 -1.07 4.08 4.42
N VAL A 67 -1.79 5.11 4.87
CA VAL A 67 -2.22 6.24 4.02
C VAL A 67 -1.01 6.99 3.47
N TRP A 68 0.02 7.20 4.28
CA TRP A 68 1.27 7.84 3.85
C TRP A 68 2.01 7.00 2.81
N GLU A 69 2.18 5.71 3.07
CA GLU A 69 2.80 4.78 2.12
C GLU A 69 1.99 4.70 0.81
N TRP A 70 0.65 4.72 0.91
CA TRP A 70 -0.22 4.70 -0.26
C TRP A 70 -0.12 5.99 -1.09
N LEU A 71 -0.09 7.17 -0.46
CA LEU A 71 0.15 8.44 -1.16
C LEU A 71 1.54 8.47 -1.81
N ARG A 72 2.54 7.89 -1.16
CA ARG A 72 3.90 7.74 -1.70
C ARG A 72 3.94 6.83 -2.92
N GLU A 73 3.31 5.66 -2.84
CA GLU A 73 3.24 4.64 -3.90
C GLU A 73 2.40 5.10 -5.10
N HIS A 74 1.35 5.90 -4.88
CA HIS A 74 0.47 6.38 -5.95
C HIS A 74 1.16 7.23 -7.01
N ARG A 75 2.29 7.87 -6.65
CA ARG A 75 3.07 8.71 -7.57
C ARG A 75 3.72 7.90 -8.71
N HIS A 76 3.99 6.60 -8.50
CA HIS A 76 4.65 5.77 -9.52
C HIS A 76 3.68 5.01 -10.44
N ARG A 77 2.46 4.70 -9.98
CA ARG A 77 1.46 4.01 -10.83
C ARG A 77 0.99 4.84 -12.02
N ARG A 78 1.08 6.18 -11.96
CA ARG A 78 0.79 7.05 -13.10
C ARG A 78 1.85 7.01 -14.20
N VAL A 79 3.08 6.61 -13.90
CA VAL A 79 4.18 6.54 -14.88
C VAL A 79 4.20 5.19 -15.60
N ALA A 80 3.77 4.11 -14.93
CA ALA A 80 3.68 2.80 -15.56
C ALA A 80 2.62 2.76 -16.66
N SER A 81 1.44 3.35 -16.45
CA SER A 81 0.38 3.35 -17.47
C SER A 81 0.73 4.18 -18.72
N THR A 82 1.44 5.29 -18.55
CA THR A 82 1.84 6.14 -19.69
C THR A 82 2.93 5.46 -20.50
N LYS A 83 3.92 4.82 -19.86
CA LYS A 83 4.99 4.11 -20.57
C LYS A 83 4.50 2.85 -21.28
N THR A 84 3.53 2.11 -20.74
CA THR A 84 2.95 0.95 -21.44
C THR A 84 2.13 1.39 -22.65
N ALA A 85 1.40 2.51 -22.56
CA ALA A 85 0.65 3.05 -23.69
C ALA A 85 1.58 3.58 -24.81
N GLU A 86 2.68 4.24 -24.44
CA GLU A 86 3.70 4.70 -25.39
C GLU A 86 4.42 3.52 -26.07
N ALA A 87 4.80 2.49 -25.32
CA ALA A 87 5.41 1.28 -25.87
C ALA A 87 4.49 0.57 -26.87
N GLN A 88 3.20 0.41 -26.54
CA GLN A 88 2.23 -0.19 -27.46
C GLN A 88 1.99 0.67 -28.71
N ARG A 89 2.06 1.99 -28.60
CA ARG A 89 1.93 2.89 -29.75
C ARG A 89 3.15 2.78 -30.67
N LEU A 90 4.36 2.77 -30.10
CA LEU A 90 5.61 2.56 -30.82
C LEU A 90 5.66 1.19 -31.50
N GLU A 91 5.20 0.12 -30.86
CA GLU A 91 5.11 -1.22 -31.46
C GLU A 91 4.15 -1.25 -32.66
N ARG A 92 2.99 -0.59 -32.57
CA ARG A 92 2.02 -0.49 -33.67
C ARG A 92 2.56 0.35 -34.83
N GLU A 93 3.26 1.44 -34.54
CA GLU A 93 3.89 2.27 -35.57
C GLU A 93 5.05 1.52 -36.25
N LEU A 94 5.83 0.73 -35.51
CA LEU A 94 6.85 -0.15 -36.09
C LEU A 94 6.25 -1.28 -36.92
N ALA A 95 5.15 -1.90 -36.48
CA ALA A 95 4.43 -2.92 -37.25
C ALA A 95 3.88 -2.32 -38.56
N ALA A 96 3.19 -1.18 -38.48
CA ALA A 96 2.66 -0.49 -39.65
C ALA A 96 3.77 -0.02 -40.61
N MET A 97 4.92 0.44 -40.10
CA MET A 97 6.07 0.79 -40.92
C MET A 97 6.75 -0.44 -41.55
N ARG A 98 6.78 -1.59 -40.84
CA ARG A 98 7.29 -2.86 -41.38
C ARG A 98 6.39 -3.40 -42.49
N ASP A 99 5.08 -3.33 -42.30
CA ASP A 99 4.08 -3.73 -43.30
C ASP A 99 4.09 -2.76 -44.51
N ALA A 100 4.20 -1.45 -44.28
CA ALA A 100 4.24 -0.45 -45.34
C ALA A 100 5.59 -0.39 -46.10
N LYS A 101 6.71 -0.77 -45.47
CA LYS A 101 8.02 -0.85 -46.13
C LYS A 101 8.24 -2.16 -46.90
N GLY A 102 7.32 -3.13 -46.84
CA GLY A 102 7.43 -4.39 -47.60
C GLY A 102 8.85 -4.95 -47.55
N GLN A 103 9.36 -5.27 -46.36
CA GLN A 103 10.76 -5.67 -46.26
C GLN A 103 11.02 -7.08 -46.81
N PRO A 104 12.18 -7.27 -47.45
CA PRO A 104 12.49 -8.32 -48.43
C PRO A 104 12.99 -9.59 -47.74
N GLN A 105 12.33 -10.02 -46.66
CA GLN A 105 12.72 -11.27 -45.98
C GLN A 105 12.40 -12.47 -46.87
N ASP A 106 11.31 -12.39 -47.63
CA ASP A 106 10.94 -13.38 -48.64
C ASP A 106 11.95 -13.42 -49.80
N ASP A 107 12.51 -12.27 -50.21
CA ASP A 107 13.53 -12.24 -51.27
C ASP A 107 14.88 -12.83 -50.81
N VAL A 108 15.28 -12.64 -49.55
CA VAL A 108 16.51 -13.26 -49.02
C VAL A 108 16.34 -14.78 -48.88
N MET A 109 15.16 -15.25 -48.47
CA MET A 109 14.86 -16.69 -48.39
C MET A 109 14.74 -17.33 -49.79
N ALA A 110 14.15 -16.61 -50.76
CA ALA A 110 14.08 -17.03 -52.16
C ALA A 110 15.46 -17.05 -52.86
N LEU A 111 16.38 -16.14 -52.50
CA LEU A 111 17.75 -16.15 -53.00
C LEU A 111 18.62 -17.28 -52.41
N LEU A 112 18.27 -17.79 -51.23
CA LEU A 112 18.91 -18.97 -50.62
C LEU A 112 18.39 -20.28 -51.23
N ASP A 113 17.08 -20.41 -51.43
CA ASP A 113 16.46 -21.58 -52.08
C ASP A 113 16.88 -21.74 -53.55
N LYS A 114 17.06 -20.63 -54.27
CA LYS A 114 17.48 -20.65 -55.68
C LYS A 114 18.96 -20.99 -55.87
N LYS A 115 19.74 -21.09 -54.78
CA LYS A 115 21.18 -21.36 -54.79
C LYS A 115 21.53 -22.78 -54.32
N ALA A 116 20.52 -23.61 -54.02
CA ALA A 116 20.66 -25.04 -53.71
C ALA A 116 20.46 -25.91 -54.96
#